data_AF-A0A2N2ZHW0-F1
#
_entry.id   AF-A0A2N2ZHW0-F1
#
_cell.length_a   1.000
_cell.length_b   1.000
_cell.length_c   1.000
_cell.angle_alpha   90.00
_cell.angle_beta   90.00
_cell.angle_gamma   90.00
#
_symmetry.space_group_name_H-M   'P 1'
#
loop_
_entity.id
_entity.type
_entity.pdbx_description
1 polymer ?
#
loop_
_entity_poly.entity_id
_entity_poly.type
_entity_poly.pdbx_seq_one_letter_code
_entity_poly.pdbx_strand_id
1 'polypeptide(L)'
;MPKRLISMLLPTLMCSGILFSQVRFDTSFESGSLEKAKLVDSVKFRISPNDSTTLLSYDIFSRFDPRNPIDTTLASSARWYYFRMTGTRGNTLYLNIRNSEAIRPFYSYDGINFQRFSQDENPRKGLITKRFNRDTVYVSHYIPYTFSRHISKLDEWKSLPYVKGEEIGRSSQGLPIDMITVTDPSVPESQKRKVWIHGRSHPSEQPASWHLEAMIDLIVSDNPDAVQMRKNAVYYIVPFINPDGVKGGYSRSTSTGVNIEINWDRPDSLTMPEVKALKAKMEQLTSDRPFDLLLNMHSQIANSVTYWIHTAKTTNESFLRKQLLLSSLTMGERRLYKPENQSFSDVGSRYAEGWIWNRFKDSTLAITFETPYTFYANNPAGEWVSPENLADLAKDSFYAVYDYLKIDGEKRIIIEPKDLLKRGWSTIEDNKLVYFGENAAESSNPRAKVKFEKAFLKKGEYALYAWKAGPASETFPEDVNRWVRIGTAVQKRDGKFVWKARASHFNGIVDAIMLIKEQEN
;
A
#
# COMPACT_ATOMS: atom_id res chain seq x y z
N MET A 1 -22.44 15.08 -90.01
CA MET A 1 -23.55 14.54 -89.17
C MET A 1 -22.97 13.54 -88.18
N PRO A 2 -23.13 13.75 -86.86
CA PRO A 2 -22.45 13.00 -85.81
C PRO A 2 -23.27 11.78 -85.34
N LYS A 3 -22.61 10.71 -84.90
CA LYS A 3 -23.20 9.71 -84.01
C LYS A 3 -22.44 9.72 -82.69
N ARG A 4 -23.14 10.23 -81.66
CA ARG A 4 -22.73 10.21 -80.25
C ARG A 4 -22.71 8.76 -79.77
N LEU A 5 -21.57 8.27 -79.28
CA LEU A 5 -21.54 7.12 -78.38
C LEU A 5 -21.67 7.65 -76.95
N ILE A 6 -22.74 7.23 -76.28
CA ILE A 6 -23.04 7.55 -74.90
C ILE A 6 -22.08 6.76 -74.01
N SER A 7 -21.15 7.48 -73.37
CA SER A 7 -20.41 6.97 -72.21
C SER A 7 -21.38 6.80 -71.04
N MET A 8 -21.68 5.55 -70.68
CA MET A 8 -22.29 5.25 -69.38
C MET A 8 -21.29 5.60 -68.28
N LEU A 9 -21.43 6.81 -67.72
CA LEU A 9 -20.91 7.15 -66.41
C LEU A 9 -21.71 6.33 -65.39
N LEU A 10 -21.07 5.29 -64.83
CA LEU A 10 -21.50 4.71 -63.57
C LEU A 10 -21.50 5.85 -62.54
N PRO A 11 -22.61 6.20 -61.89
CA PRO A 11 -22.55 7.05 -60.73
C PRO A 11 -21.85 6.23 -59.65
N THR A 12 -20.59 6.56 -59.39
CA THR A 12 -19.94 6.24 -58.13
C THR A 12 -20.85 6.85 -57.07
N LEU A 13 -21.63 5.99 -56.39
CA LEU A 13 -22.28 6.35 -55.15
C LEU A 13 -21.15 6.76 -54.20
N MET A 14 -20.91 8.07 -54.13
CA MET A 14 -20.31 8.70 -52.97
C MET A 14 -21.25 8.37 -51.80
N CYS A 15 -20.97 7.26 -51.11
CA CYS A 15 -21.47 7.00 -49.75
C CYS A 15 -20.77 7.98 -48.79
N SER A 16 -20.97 9.28 -49.01
CA SER A 16 -20.68 10.35 -48.06
C SER A 16 -21.95 10.55 -47.23
N GLY A 17 -22.14 9.73 -46.20
CA GLY A 17 -23.36 9.80 -45.38
C GLY A 17 -23.31 9.20 -43.97
N ILE A 18 -22.23 8.53 -43.55
CA ILE A 18 -22.12 7.97 -42.18
C ILE A 18 -20.70 8.21 -41.64
N LEU A 19 -20.40 9.45 -41.27
CA LEU A 19 -19.16 9.84 -40.59
C LEU A 19 -19.48 10.72 -39.37
N PHE A 20 -20.60 10.43 -38.70
CA PHE A 20 -21.05 11.17 -37.53
C PHE A 20 -20.25 10.74 -36.28
N SER A 21 -19.44 11.67 -35.77
CA SER A 21 -18.74 11.72 -34.46
C SER A 21 -18.56 10.39 -33.71
N GLN A 22 -17.65 9.54 -34.17
CA GLN A 22 -17.22 8.38 -33.39
C GLN A 22 -16.19 8.80 -32.33
N VAL A 23 -16.38 8.32 -31.09
CA VAL A 23 -15.36 8.46 -30.04
C VAL A 23 -14.18 7.56 -30.42
N ARG A 24 -12.97 8.11 -30.43
CA ARG A 24 -11.75 7.33 -30.67
C ARG A 24 -11.14 6.93 -29.34
N PHE A 25 -10.70 5.69 -29.24
CA PHE A 25 -10.03 5.13 -28.07
C PHE A 25 -8.55 4.97 -28.38
N ASP A 26 -7.69 5.39 -27.47
CA ASP A 26 -6.25 5.31 -27.59
C ASP A 26 -5.62 4.83 -26.27
N THR A 27 -4.54 4.06 -26.41
CA THR A 27 -3.73 3.52 -25.32
C THR A 27 -2.24 3.68 -25.59
N SER A 28 -1.86 4.49 -26.59
CA SER A 28 -0.48 4.70 -27.03
C SER A 28 0.28 5.66 -26.10
N PHE A 29 0.23 5.39 -24.79
CA PHE A 29 0.87 6.13 -23.72
C PHE A 29 1.20 5.19 -22.57
N GLU A 30 2.02 5.66 -21.65
CA GLU A 30 2.48 4.89 -20.50
C GLU A 30 1.31 4.31 -19.67
N SER A 31 1.42 3.02 -19.32
CA SER A 31 0.37 2.27 -18.61
C SER A 31 -0.96 2.15 -19.36
N GLY A 32 -1.06 2.64 -20.60
CA GLY A 32 -2.25 2.54 -21.44
C GLY A 32 -2.61 1.08 -21.71
N SER A 33 -3.87 0.72 -21.47
CA SER A 33 -4.31 -0.68 -21.57
C SER A 33 -5.78 -0.80 -21.93
N LEU A 34 -6.01 -1.47 -23.05
CA LEU A 34 -7.30 -1.88 -23.58
C LEU A 34 -7.09 -2.98 -24.63
N GLU A 35 -7.98 -3.96 -24.70
CA GLU A 35 -8.01 -4.92 -25.82
C GLU A 35 -8.77 -4.31 -27.01
N LYS A 36 -10.01 -3.89 -26.77
CA LYS A 36 -10.88 -3.31 -27.80
C LYS A 36 -12.03 -2.51 -27.21
N ALA A 37 -12.53 -1.58 -28.01
CA ALA A 37 -13.80 -0.89 -27.80
C ALA A 37 -14.66 -1.04 -29.06
N LYS A 38 -15.93 -1.43 -28.90
CA LYS A 38 -16.88 -1.66 -29.99
C LYS A 38 -18.10 -0.75 -29.80
N LEU A 39 -18.40 0.08 -30.80
CA LEU A 39 -19.66 0.82 -30.84
C LEU A 39 -20.81 -0.18 -30.93
N VAL A 40 -21.74 -0.11 -29.99
CA VAL A 40 -22.96 -0.92 -29.94
C VAL A 40 -24.12 -0.18 -30.55
N ASP A 41 -24.30 1.10 -30.18
CA ASP A 41 -25.43 1.91 -30.61
C ASP A 41 -25.06 3.41 -30.59
N SER A 42 -25.78 4.20 -31.39
CA SER A 42 -25.65 5.65 -31.49
C SER A 42 -27.02 6.27 -31.72
N VAL A 43 -27.53 7.00 -30.73
CA VAL A 43 -28.85 7.64 -30.79
C VAL A 43 -28.69 9.15 -30.60
N LYS A 44 -29.14 9.94 -31.57
CA LYS A 44 -29.20 11.40 -31.45
C LYS A 44 -30.57 11.82 -30.96
N PHE A 45 -30.63 12.64 -29.92
CA PHE A 45 -31.88 13.22 -29.44
C PHE A 45 -31.75 14.72 -29.15
N ARG A 46 -32.85 15.44 -29.31
CA ARG A 46 -32.94 16.86 -28.95
C ARG A 46 -33.20 16.97 -27.46
N ILE A 47 -32.40 17.77 -26.77
CA ILE A 47 -32.58 18.15 -25.37
C ILE A 47 -33.50 19.38 -25.30
N SER A 48 -33.33 20.32 -26.23
CA SER A 48 -34.15 21.53 -26.36
C SER A 48 -34.24 21.92 -27.84
N PRO A 49 -35.04 22.95 -28.22
CA PRO A 49 -35.12 23.40 -29.62
C PRO A 49 -33.76 23.69 -30.28
N ASN A 50 -32.78 24.14 -29.49
CA ASN A 50 -31.44 24.52 -29.95
C ASN A 50 -30.30 23.67 -29.34
N ASP A 51 -30.61 22.62 -28.57
CA ASP A 51 -29.60 21.71 -27.99
C ASP A 51 -29.92 20.25 -28.34
N SER A 52 -28.91 19.51 -28.78
CA SER A 52 -29.01 18.08 -29.06
C SER A 52 -27.80 17.37 -28.51
N THR A 53 -27.98 16.13 -28.07
CA THR A 53 -26.89 15.25 -27.68
C THR A 53 -26.96 13.96 -28.47
N THR A 54 -25.80 13.33 -28.62
CA THR A 54 -25.71 11.96 -29.08
C THR A 54 -25.39 11.08 -27.90
N LEU A 55 -26.20 10.05 -27.68
CA LEU A 55 -25.85 8.94 -26.83
C LEU A 55 -25.09 7.92 -27.66
N LEU A 56 -23.88 7.59 -27.20
CA LEU A 56 -23.03 6.58 -27.83
C LEU A 56 -22.77 5.46 -26.83
N SER A 57 -23.12 4.24 -27.22
CA SER A 57 -22.95 3.05 -26.39
C SER A 57 -21.77 2.23 -26.87
N TYR A 58 -20.83 1.90 -25.98
CA TYR A 58 -19.65 1.09 -26.29
C TYR A 58 -19.53 -0.11 -25.37
N ASP A 59 -19.24 -1.27 -25.95
CA ASP A 59 -18.67 -2.40 -25.22
C ASP A 59 -17.15 -2.27 -25.20
N ILE A 60 -16.57 -2.35 -24.00
CA ILE A 60 -15.15 -2.16 -23.74
C ILE A 60 -14.60 -3.43 -23.07
N PHE A 61 -13.40 -3.85 -23.48
CA PHE A 61 -12.71 -5.01 -22.92
C PHE A 61 -11.30 -4.61 -22.50
N SER A 62 -10.97 -4.75 -21.22
CA SER A 62 -9.59 -4.61 -20.75
C SER A 62 -8.73 -5.76 -21.26
N ARG A 63 -7.43 -5.49 -21.44
CA ARG A 63 -6.48 -6.44 -22.01
C ARG A 63 -6.13 -7.52 -20.99
N PHE A 64 -6.20 -8.79 -21.40
CA PHE A 64 -5.62 -9.88 -20.63
C PHE A 64 -4.09 -9.83 -20.68
N ASP A 65 -3.48 -10.05 -19.53
CA ASP A 65 -2.07 -10.34 -19.41
C ASP A 65 -1.68 -11.59 -20.23
N PRO A 66 -0.41 -11.68 -20.70
CA PRO A 66 0.07 -12.89 -21.34
C PRO A 66 -0.08 -14.08 -20.40
N ARG A 67 -0.25 -15.28 -20.96
CA ARG A 67 -0.34 -16.50 -20.17
C ARG A 67 0.98 -16.73 -19.45
N ASN A 68 0.94 -17.09 -18.16
CA ASN A 68 2.14 -17.39 -17.39
C ASN A 68 2.85 -18.62 -17.97
N PRO A 69 4.09 -18.48 -18.49
CA PRO A 69 4.82 -19.59 -19.11
C PRO A 69 5.46 -20.55 -18.10
N ILE A 70 5.58 -20.14 -16.83
CA ILE A 70 6.22 -20.92 -15.75
C ILE A 70 5.19 -21.76 -15.00
N ASP A 71 4.02 -21.19 -14.74
CA ASP A 71 2.92 -21.88 -14.06
C ASP A 71 1.63 -21.69 -14.88
N THR A 72 1.38 -22.64 -15.77
CA THR A 72 0.25 -22.60 -16.72
C THR A 72 -1.12 -22.82 -16.07
N THR A 73 -1.16 -23.12 -14.76
CA THR A 73 -2.40 -23.26 -13.98
C THR A 73 -2.97 -21.91 -13.56
N LEU A 74 -2.15 -20.86 -13.60
CA LEU A 74 -2.58 -19.50 -13.26
C LEU A 74 -3.30 -18.85 -14.43
N ALA A 75 -4.53 -18.43 -14.17
CA ALA A 75 -5.31 -17.66 -15.13
C ALA A 75 -4.68 -16.28 -15.38
N SER A 76 -4.70 -15.83 -16.63
CA SER A 76 -4.30 -14.47 -16.99
C SER A 76 -5.24 -13.44 -16.36
N SER A 77 -4.68 -12.34 -15.89
CA SER A 77 -5.43 -11.23 -15.27
C SER A 77 -5.79 -10.18 -16.32
N ALA A 78 -6.97 -9.55 -16.20
CA ALA A 78 -7.40 -8.44 -17.07
C ALA A 78 -8.02 -7.30 -16.25
N ARG A 79 -7.49 -7.03 -15.06
CA ARG A 79 -8.05 -6.03 -14.14
C ARG A 79 -7.84 -4.60 -14.63
N TRP A 80 -6.63 -4.31 -15.09
CA TRP A 80 -6.22 -2.96 -15.42
C TRP A 80 -6.79 -2.51 -16.76
N TYR A 81 -7.34 -1.30 -16.77
CA TYR A 81 -7.59 -0.53 -17.97
C TYR A 81 -7.21 0.91 -17.72
N TYR A 82 -6.65 1.54 -18.74
CA TYR A 82 -6.37 2.96 -18.76
C TYR A 82 -6.34 3.40 -20.22
N PHE A 83 -7.34 4.18 -20.63
CA PHE A 83 -7.49 4.57 -22.02
C PHE A 83 -7.90 6.03 -22.13
N ARG A 84 -7.54 6.65 -23.26
CA ARG A 84 -7.93 8.00 -23.64
C ARG A 84 -9.03 7.91 -24.67
N MET A 85 -10.08 8.70 -24.48
CA MET A 85 -11.15 8.94 -25.42
C MET A 85 -11.01 10.34 -26.02
N THR A 86 -11.18 10.49 -27.33
CA THR A 86 -11.30 11.80 -28.01
C THR A 86 -12.61 11.88 -28.80
N GLY A 87 -13.17 13.06 -29.01
CA GLY A 87 -14.49 13.22 -29.62
C GLY A 87 -15.64 13.07 -28.60
N THR A 88 -15.38 13.27 -27.30
CA THR A 88 -16.38 13.05 -26.25
C THR A 88 -17.23 14.28 -25.94
N ARG A 89 -16.83 15.48 -26.40
CA ARG A 89 -17.46 16.74 -26.00
C ARG A 89 -18.92 16.78 -26.42
N GLY A 90 -19.80 17.02 -25.46
CA GLY A 90 -21.24 17.19 -25.69
C GLY A 90 -22.01 15.89 -25.81
N ASN A 91 -21.33 14.74 -25.95
CA ASN A 91 -21.92 13.41 -26.08
C ASN A 91 -22.17 12.79 -24.69
N THR A 92 -23.27 12.05 -24.59
CA THR A 92 -23.53 11.15 -23.47
C THR A 92 -22.95 9.79 -23.81
N LEU A 93 -21.99 9.29 -23.03
CA LEU A 93 -21.39 7.98 -23.27
C LEU A 93 -21.95 6.95 -22.31
N TYR A 94 -22.35 5.81 -22.85
CA TYR A 94 -22.68 4.59 -22.13
C TYR A 94 -21.55 3.59 -22.38
N LEU A 95 -20.62 3.44 -21.43
CA LEU A 95 -19.47 2.55 -21.55
C LEU A 95 -19.72 1.30 -20.71
N ASN A 96 -19.70 0.14 -21.36
CA ASN A 96 -19.87 -1.15 -20.72
C ASN A 96 -18.55 -1.93 -20.76
N ILE A 97 -17.73 -1.75 -19.72
CA ILE A 97 -16.46 -2.44 -19.51
C ILE A 97 -16.75 -3.85 -18.98
N ARG A 98 -16.81 -4.82 -19.90
CA ARG A 98 -17.39 -6.16 -19.68
C ARG A 98 -16.73 -6.96 -18.56
N ASN A 99 -15.43 -6.77 -18.36
CA ASN A 99 -14.60 -7.50 -17.41
C ASN A 99 -14.08 -6.63 -16.26
N SER A 100 -14.68 -5.45 -16.02
CA SER A 100 -14.28 -4.57 -14.91
C SER A 100 -14.80 -5.08 -13.57
N GLU A 101 -13.90 -5.26 -12.61
CA GLU A 101 -14.24 -5.46 -11.19
C GLU A 101 -14.31 -4.16 -10.38
N ALA A 102 -13.79 -3.06 -10.94
CA ALA A 102 -13.79 -1.75 -10.30
C ALA A 102 -15.21 -1.25 -10.00
N ILE A 103 -15.38 -0.76 -8.78
CA ILE A 103 -16.56 0.01 -8.35
C ILE A 103 -16.16 1.48 -8.46
N ARG A 104 -16.91 2.24 -9.25
CA ARG A 104 -16.69 3.67 -9.49
C ARG A 104 -15.21 3.93 -9.86
N PRO A 105 -14.80 3.58 -11.09
CA PRO A 105 -13.46 3.87 -11.59
C PRO A 105 -13.21 5.38 -11.67
N PHE A 106 -12.07 5.77 -12.23
CA PHE A 106 -11.68 7.17 -12.31
C PHE A 106 -11.73 7.69 -13.74
N TYR A 107 -11.91 8.99 -13.87
CA TYR A 107 -11.72 9.72 -15.12
C TYR A 107 -10.92 10.99 -14.90
N SER A 108 -10.31 11.50 -15.96
CA SER A 108 -9.57 12.76 -15.95
C SER A 108 -9.72 13.48 -17.28
N TYR A 109 -9.65 14.81 -17.27
CA TYR A 109 -9.66 15.62 -18.50
C TYR A 109 -8.25 15.99 -18.99
N ASP A 110 -7.24 15.89 -18.13
CA ASP A 110 -5.85 16.26 -18.42
C ASP A 110 -4.86 15.09 -18.26
N GLY A 111 -5.33 13.95 -17.73
CA GLY A 111 -4.48 12.78 -17.46
C GLY A 111 -3.64 12.91 -16.18
N ILE A 112 -3.88 13.96 -15.38
CA ILE A 112 -3.14 14.26 -14.14
C ILE A 112 -4.11 14.30 -12.96
N ASN A 113 -5.19 15.08 -13.09
CA ASN A 113 -6.19 15.27 -12.06
C ASN A 113 -7.34 14.30 -12.28
N PHE A 114 -7.34 13.20 -11.52
CA PHE A 114 -8.36 12.15 -11.62
C PHE A 114 -9.49 12.39 -10.62
N GLN A 115 -10.71 12.10 -11.07
CA GLN A 115 -11.93 12.15 -10.28
C GLN A 115 -12.62 10.80 -10.36
N ARG A 116 -13.18 10.38 -9.23
CA ARG A 116 -13.97 9.15 -9.18
C ARG A 116 -15.34 9.40 -9.80
N PHE A 117 -15.84 8.47 -10.61
CA PHE A 117 -17.24 8.53 -11.07
C PHE A 117 -18.20 8.56 -9.88
N SER A 118 -19.33 9.26 -10.00
CA SER A 118 -20.40 9.22 -9.00
C SER A 118 -21.14 7.88 -9.02
N GLN A 119 -22.01 7.64 -8.04
CA GLN A 119 -22.89 6.46 -8.06
C GLN A 119 -23.86 6.50 -9.24
N ASP A 120 -24.38 7.66 -9.60
CA ASP A 120 -25.27 7.82 -10.77
C ASP A 120 -24.53 7.60 -12.10
N GLU A 121 -23.25 7.99 -12.13
CA GLU A 121 -22.41 7.80 -13.31
C GLU A 121 -21.88 6.37 -13.44
N ASN A 122 -21.72 5.63 -12.33
CA ASN A 122 -21.37 4.21 -12.33
C ASN A 122 -22.31 3.43 -11.41
N PRO A 123 -23.56 3.15 -11.86
CA PRO A 123 -24.58 2.52 -11.02
C PRO A 123 -24.30 1.05 -10.73
N ARG A 124 -23.45 0.40 -11.53
CA ARG A 124 -22.95 -0.96 -11.31
C ARG A 124 -21.56 -1.14 -11.91
N LYS A 125 -20.84 -2.17 -11.43
CA LYS A 125 -19.52 -2.55 -11.96
C LYS A 125 -19.55 -2.66 -13.49
N GLY A 126 -18.54 -2.06 -14.12
CA GLY A 126 -18.38 -2.04 -15.57
C GLY A 126 -19.27 -1.07 -16.34
N LEU A 127 -20.30 -0.47 -15.74
CA LEU A 127 -21.20 0.43 -16.46
C LEU A 127 -20.95 1.91 -16.14
N ILE A 128 -20.47 2.71 -17.09
CA ILE A 128 -20.35 4.16 -16.95
C ILE A 128 -21.40 4.85 -17.83
N THR A 129 -22.15 5.81 -17.29
CA THR A 129 -23.04 6.69 -18.03
C THR A 129 -22.74 8.14 -17.68
N LYS A 130 -22.18 8.92 -18.61
CA LYS A 130 -21.83 10.33 -18.35
C LYS A 130 -21.85 11.17 -19.62
N ARG A 131 -22.36 12.41 -19.51
CA ARG A 131 -22.16 13.46 -20.53
C ARG A 131 -20.83 14.16 -20.26
N PHE A 132 -19.90 14.07 -21.20
CA PHE A 132 -18.59 14.73 -21.06
C PHE A 132 -18.62 16.13 -21.69
N ASN A 133 -18.00 17.10 -21.02
CA ASN A 133 -17.94 18.50 -21.47
C ASN A 133 -16.59 18.87 -22.13
N ARG A 134 -15.60 17.98 -22.05
CA ARG A 134 -14.32 18.09 -22.77
C ARG A 134 -14.25 17.06 -23.89
N ASP A 135 -13.38 17.34 -24.84
CA ASP A 135 -13.22 16.49 -26.01
C ASP A 135 -12.31 15.30 -25.73
N THR A 136 -11.32 15.48 -24.87
CA THR A 136 -10.40 14.44 -24.41
C THR A 136 -10.74 14.05 -22.98
N VAL A 137 -10.86 12.75 -22.74
CA VAL A 137 -11.17 12.16 -21.44
C VAL A 137 -10.33 10.91 -21.26
N TYR A 138 -9.66 10.78 -20.14
CA TYR A 138 -9.03 9.55 -19.70
C TYR A 138 -9.97 8.79 -18.77
N VAL A 139 -10.00 7.46 -18.88
CA VAL A 139 -10.72 6.57 -17.95
C VAL A 139 -9.75 5.48 -17.49
N SER A 140 -9.71 5.24 -16.18
CA SER A 140 -8.80 4.26 -15.58
C SER A 140 -9.43 3.47 -14.44
N HIS A 141 -8.95 2.25 -14.22
CA HIS A 141 -9.38 1.40 -13.10
C HIS A 141 -9.14 2.07 -11.73
N TYR A 142 -7.98 2.71 -11.57
CA TYR A 142 -7.61 3.54 -10.42
C TYR A 142 -6.74 4.71 -10.92
N ILE A 143 -6.46 5.70 -10.06
CA ILE A 143 -5.52 6.80 -10.34
C ILE A 143 -4.13 6.21 -10.72
N PRO A 144 -3.67 6.36 -11.98
CA PRO A 144 -2.42 5.75 -12.42
C PRO A 144 -1.21 6.32 -11.67
N TYR A 145 -0.38 5.43 -11.15
CA TYR A 145 0.97 5.68 -10.67
C TYR A 145 1.95 5.16 -11.72
N THR A 146 2.41 6.05 -12.58
CA THR A 146 3.22 5.70 -13.76
C THR A 146 4.69 5.48 -13.41
N PHE A 147 5.44 4.80 -14.29
CA PHE A 147 6.88 4.64 -14.13
C PHE A 147 7.60 5.99 -14.29
N SER A 148 7.13 6.91 -15.14
CA SER A 148 7.67 8.28 -15.21
C SER A 148 7.50 9.05 -13.90
N ARG A 149 6.34 8.91 -13.22
CA ARG A 149 6.15 9.48 -11.87
C ARG A 149 7.13 8.86 -10.88
N HIS A 150 7.27 7.54 -10.90
CA HIS A 150 8.22 6.83 -10.05
C HIS A 150 9.63 7.38 -10.20
N ILE A 151 10.12 7.51 -11.44
CA ILE A 151 11.46 8.08 -11.71
C ILE A 151 11.57 9.51 -11.17
N SER A 152 10.56 10.36 -11.39
CA SER A 152 10.57 11.73 -10.86
C SER A 152 10.67 11.77 -9.33
N LYS A 153 9.94 10.91 -8.61
CA LYS A 153 10.02 10.82 -7.14
C LYS A 153 11.33 10.22 -6.67
N LEU A 154 11.84 9.24 -7.40
CA LEU A 154 13.12 8.63 -7.12
C LEU A 154 14.27 9.64 -7.22
N ASP A 155 14.26 10.49 -8.25
CA ASP A 155 15.23 11.57 -8.42
C ASP A 155 15.11 12.63 -7.32
N GLU A 156 13.88 12.99 -6.93
CA GLU A 156 13.61 13.87 -5.79
C GLU A 156 14.22 13.29 -4.50
N TRP A 157 13.94 12.03 -4.17
CA TRP A 157 14.47 11.39 -2.97
C TRP A 157 16.00 11.26 -3.01
N LYS A 158 16.57 10.84 -4.14
CA LYS A 158 18.03 10.69 -4.33
C LYS A 158 18.79 12.02 -4.18
N SER A 159 18.12 13.17 -4.29
CA SER A 159 18.73 14.49 -4.08
C SER A 159 19.01 14.80 -2.60
N LEU A 160 18.43 14.03 -1.67
CA LEU A 160 18.52 14.27 -0.24
C LEU A 160 19.79 13.65 0.37
N PRO A 161 20.44 14.31 1.35
CA PRO A 161 21.77 13.92 1.84
C PRO A 161 21.80 12.59 2.64
N TYR A 162 20.63 12.11 3.07
CA TYR A 162 20.46 10.85 3.82
C TYR A 162 19.83 9.75 2.95
N VAL A 163 19.82 9.92 1.63
CA VAL A 163 19.30 8.95 0.66
C VAL A 163 20.40 8.57 -0.32
N LYS A 164 20.69 7.27 -0.44
CA LYS A 164 21.58 6.72 -1.47
C LYS A 164 20.77 5.90 -2.47
N GLY A 165 20.88 6.22 -3.75
CA GLY A 165 20.31 5.42 -4.83
C GLY A 165 21.26 4.32 -5.34
N GLU A 166 20.71 3.16 -5.68
CA GLU A 166 21.43 2.06 -6.32
C GLU A 166 20.52 1.35 -7.34
N GLU A 167 20.99 1.17 -8.58
CA GLU A 167 20.37 0.23 -9.52
C GLU A 167 20.78 -1.20 -9.11
N ILE A 168 19.83 -1.97 -8.59
CA ILE A 168 20.10 -3.32 -8.04
C ILE A 168 19.91 -4.42 -9.09
N GLY A 169 19.37 -4.07 -10.25
CA GLY A 169 19.17 -4.95 -11.37
C GLY A 169 18.34 -4.29 -12.48
N ARG A 170 17.99 -5.09 -13.49
CA ARG A 170 17.15 -4.66 -14.60
C ARG A 170 16.04 -5.67 -14.85
N SER A 171 14.90 -5.19 -15.31
CA SER A 171 13.77 -6.01 -15.73
C SER A 171 14.06 -6.78 -17.01
N SER A 172 13.10 -7.63 -17.40
CA SER A 172 13.17 -8.41 -18.63
C SER A 172 13.31 -7.56 -19.91
N GLN A 173 12.79 -6.33 -19.94
CA GLN A 173 12.96 -5.37 -21.03
C GLN A 173 14.09 -4.34 -20.77
N GLY A 174 14.90 -4.56 -19.74
CA GLY A 174 16.08 -3.74 -19.47
C GLY A 174 15.82 -2.41 -18.74
N LEU A 175 14.60 -2.21 -18.22
CA LEU A 175 14.30 -1.06 -17.35
C LEU A 175 14.98 -1.24 -15.99
N PRO A 176 15.50 -0.16 -15.38
CA PRO A 176 16.20 -0.24 -14.10
C PRO A 176 15.24 -0.63 -12.97
N ILE A 177 15.76 -1.38 -12.01
CA ILE A 177 15.12 -1.66 -10.72
C ILE A 177 15.99 -0.99 -9.68
N ASP A 178 15.49 0.12 -9.14
CA ASP A 178 16.21 0.95 -8.20
C ASP A 178 15.84 0.64 -6.75
N MET A 179 16.85 0.60 -5.90
CA MET A 179 16.71 0.66 -4.45
C MET A 179 17.18 2.02 -3.95
N ILE A 180 16.48 2.58 -2.98
CA ILE A 180 17.00 3.66 -2.15
C ILE A 180 17.34 3.13 -0.76
N THR A 181 18.49 3.57 -0.24
CA THR A 181 18.88 3.38 1.16
C THR A 181 18.69 4.70 1.89
N VAL A 182 17.79 4.74 2.88
CA VAL A 182 17.49 5.95 3.66
C VAL A 182 17.97 5.78 5.09
N THR A 183 18.95 6.59 5.50
CA THR A 183 19.51 6.57 6.86
C THR A 183 20.36 7.81 7.16
N ASP A 184 20.51 8.18 8.43
CA ASP A 184 21.40 9.27 8.87
C ASP A 184 22.86 8.78 8.86
N PRO A 185 23.75 9.28 7.99
CA PRO A 185 25.11 8.76 7.87
C PRO A 185 26.00 9.04 9.10
N SER A 186 25.56 9.88 10.05
CA SER A 186 26.33 10.18 11.28
C SER A 186 26.35 9.04 12.31
N VAL A 187 25.45 8.07 12.18
CA VAL A 187 25.37 6.90 13.06
C VAL A 187 25.72 5.64 12.28
N PRO A 188 26.65 4.78 12.75
CA PRO A 188 27.01 3.55 12.05
C PRO A 188 25.82 2.62 11.82
N GLU A 189 25.68 2.05 10.61
CA GLU A 189 24.59 1.13 10.27
C GLU A 189 24.56 -0.13 11.16
N SER A 190 25.69 -0.56 11.72
CA SER A 190 25.78 -1.70 12.64
C SER A 190 25.02 -1.49 13.96
N GLN A 191 24.70 -0.25 14.31
CA GLN A 191 23.95 0.11 15.53
C GLN A 191 22.46 0.32 15.27
N LYS A 192 22.00 0.16 14.04
CA LYS A 192 20.64 0.50 13.61
C LYS A 192 19.79 -0.72 13.33
N ARG A 193 18.48 -0.56 13.32
CA ARG A 193 17.53 -1.56 12.81
C ARG A 193 17.60 -1.62 11.28
N LYS A 194 17.41 -2.78 10.66
CA LYS A 194 17.34 -2.93 9.20
C LYS A 194 15.91 -3.21 8.78
N VAL A 195 15.36 -2.34 7.93
CA VAL A 195 14.00 -2.44 7.42
C VAL A 195 14.06 -2.60 5.90
N TRP A 196 13.51 -3.68 5.38
CA TRP A 196 13.30 -3.86 3.95
C TRP A 196 11.86 -3.50 3.59
N ILE A 197 11.67 -2.72 2.53
CA ILE A 197 10.34 -2.46 1.96
C ILE A 197 10.44 -2.66 0.46
N HIS A 198 9.52 -3.41 -0.12
CA HIS A 198 9.36 -3.42 -1.57
C HIS A 198 7.89 -3.43 -1.95
N GLY A 199 7.59 -3.00 -3.16
CA GLY A 199 6.23 -3.03 -3.66
C GLY A 199 6.17 -3.12 -5.17
N ARG A 200 4.93 -3.11 -5.67
CA ARG A 200 4.64 -2.99 -7.10
C ARG A 200 5.10 -4.21 -7.92
N SER A 201 4.98 -5.41 -7.34
CA SER A 201 5.17 -6.66 -8.09
C SER A 201 4.06 -6.88 -9.09
N HIS A 202 2.81 -6.60 -8.69
CA HIS A 202 1.66 -6.56 -9.56
C HIS A 202 1.43 -5.14 -10.11
N PRO A 203 1.40 -4.95 -11.45
CA PRO A 203 1.36 -3.61 -12.03
C PRO A 203 0.08 -2.81 -11.77
N SER A 204 -1.08 -3.46 -11.59
CA SER A 204 -2.35 -2.75 -11.41
C SER A 204 -2.52 -2.15 -10.02
N GLU A 205 -1.67 -2.51 -9.05
CA GLU A 205 -1.83 -2.22 -7.61
C GLU A 205 -1.42 -0.79 -7.26
N GLN A 206 -2.12 0.17 -7.87
CA GLN A 206 -1.82 1.61 -7.80
C GLN A 206 -1.89 2.15 -6.36
N PRO A 207 -2.88 1.79 -5.52
CA PRO A 207 -2.97 2.31 -4.16
C PRO A 207 -1.71 2.06 -3.32
N ALA A 208 -1.04 0.91 -3.50
CA ALA A 208 0.19 0.57 -2.81
C ALA A 208 1.32 1.55 -3.13
N SER A 209 1.45 2.00 -4.39
CA SER A 209 2.47 2.97 -4.78
C SER A 209 2.20 4.36 -4.22
N TRP A 210 0.94 4.80 -4.19
CA TRP A 210 0.57 6.08 -3.57
C TRP A 210 0.82 6.08 -2.05
N HIS A 211 0.48 4.98 -1.37
CA HIS A 211 0.78 4.78 0.05
C HIS A 211 2.29 4.75 0.31
N LEU A 212 3.05 3.98 -0.46
CA LEU A 212 4.49 3.84 -0.28
C LEU A 212 5.23 5.16 -0.59
N GLU A 213 4.80 5.92 -1.61
CA GLU A 213 5.32 7.27 -1.86
C GLU A 213 5.16 8.18 -0.64
N ALA A 214 3.94 8.24 -0.08
CA ALA A 214 3.67 9.06 1.11
C ALA A 214 4.46 8.58 2.35
N MET A 215 4.66 7.27 2.49
CA MET A 215 5.48 6.70 3.57
C MET A 215 6.94 7.11 3.42
N ILE A 216 7.50 7.04 2.21
CA ILE A 216 8.87 7.47 1.92
C ILE A 216 9.01 8.97 2.16
N ASP A 217 8.08 9.79 1.64
CA ASP A 217 8.06 11.24 1.84
C ASP A 217 8.10 11.61 3.33
N LEU A 218 7.36 10.89 4.18
CA LEU A 218 7.43 11.07 5.63
C LEU A 218 8.78 10.62 6.21
N ILE A 219 9.30 9.45 5.83
CA ILE A 219 10.60 8.93 6.28
C ILE A 219 11.74 9.88 5.93
N VAL A 220 11.68 10.56 4.77
CA VAL A 220 12.70 11.51 4.34
C VAL A 220 12.48 12.92 4.87
N SER A 221 11.28 13.29 5.33
CA SER A 221 10.98 14.65 5.81
C SER A 221 11.82 15.12 7.02
N ASP A 222 11.69 16.40 7.33
CA ASP A 222 12.23 17.02 8.56
C ASP A 222 11.35 16.79 9.79
N ASN A 223 10.35 15.91 9.71
CA ASN A 223 9.60 15.50 10.90
C ASN A 223 10.58 14.96 11.96
N PRO A 224 10.55 15.47 13.21
CA PRO A 224 11.46 15.01 14.26
C PRO A 224 11.47 13.50 14.48
N ASP A 225 10.31 12.83 14.37
CA ASP A 225 10.23 11.38 14.53
C ASP A 225 10.88 10.67 13.33
N ALA A 226 10.77 11.23 12.11
CA ALA A 226 11.46 10.72 10.92
C ALA A 226 12.98 10.87 11.02
N VAL A 227 13.47 11.99 11.56
CA VAL A 227 14.90 12.17 11.88
C VAL A 227 15.37 11.10 12.86
N GLN A 228 14.57 10.80 13.90
CA GLN A 228 14.90 9.74 14.86
C GLN A 228 14.87 8.35 14.21
N MET A 229 13.92 8.07 13.31
CA MET A 229 13.94 6.85 12.50
C MET A 229 15.23 6.73 11.70
N ARG A 230 15.65 7.78 10.97
CA ARG A 230 16.89 7.74 10.17
C ARG A 230 18.16 7.53 11.02
N LYS A 231 18.16 8.01 12.26
CA LYS A 231 19.26 7.77 13.23
C LYS A 231 19.30 6.34 13.78
N ASN A 232 18.16 5.67 13.88
CA ASN A 232 18.04 4.37 14.54
C ASN A 232 17.72 3.22 13.58
N ALA A 233 17.42 3.49 12.31
CA ALA A 233 17.08 2.52 11.29
C ALA A 233 17.77 2.84 9.95
N VAL A 234 18.01 1.78 9.18
CA VAL A 234 18.37 1.82 7.77
C VAL A 234 17.21 1.23 6.99
N TYR A 235 16.59 2.03 6.13
CA TYR A 235 15.54 1.57 5.24
C TYR A 235 16.13 1.23 3.87
N TYR A 236 15.94 0.00 3.42
CA TYR A 236 16.23 -0.46 2.08
C TYR A 236 14.91 -0.59 1.33
N ILE A 237 14.63 0.32 0.41
CA ILE A 237 13.32 0.46 -0.21
C ILE A 237 13.45 0.25 -1.72
N VAL A 238 12.71 -0.71 -2.26
CA VAL A 238 12.53 -0.93 -3.71
C VAL A 238 11.07 -0.61 -4.07
N PRO A 239 10.74 0.65 -4.43
CA PRO A 239 9.34 1.05 -4.62
C PRO A 239 8.68 0.38 -5.83
N PHE A 240 9.51 -0.14 -6.75
CA PHE A 240 9.06 -0.52 -8.08
C PHE A 240 9.82 -1.73 -8.63
N ILE A 241 9.29 -2.94 -8.39
CA ILE A 241 9.98 -4.16 -8.86
C ILE A 241 9.57 -4.59 -10.29
N ASN A 242 8.41 -4.16 -10.79
CA ASN A 242 7.89 -4.55 -12.11
C ASN A 242 7.71 -3.35 -13.08
N PRO A 243 8.80 -2.66 -13.45
CA PRO A 243 8.73 -1.49 -14.33
C PRO A 243 8.12 -1.82 -15.71
N ASP A 244 8.43 -2.99 -16.27
CA ASP A 244 7.89 -3.45 -17.57
C ASP A 244 6.38 -3.62 -17.53
N GLY A 245 5.91 -4.30 -16.47
CA GLY A 245 4.50 -4.56 -16.23
C GLY A 245 3.69 -3.26 -16.14
N VAL A 246 4.22 -2.26 -15.43
CA VAL A 246 3.53 -0.97 -15.30
C VAL A 246 3.58 -0.18 -16.59
N LYS A 247 4.77 0.03 -17.17
CA LYS A 247 4.91 0.80 -18.42
C LYS A 247 4.04 0.22 -19.54
N GLY A 248 3.95 -1.11 -19.62
CA GLY A 248 3.15 -1.82 -20.60
C GLY A 248 1.65 -1.91 -20.29
N GLY A 249 1.16 -1.45 -19.14
CA GLY A 249 -0.26 -1.47 -18.77
C GLY A 249 -0.80 -2.87 -18.48
N TYR A 250 0.00 -3.74 -17.85
CA TYR A 250 -0.43 -5.07 -17.43
C TYR A 250 -1.20 -5.03 -16.10
N SER A 251 -1.82 -6.15 -15.73
CA SER A 251 -2.64 -6.25 -14.52
C SER A 251 -1.85 -6.84 -13.35
N ARG A 252 -1.32 -8.05 -13.53
CA ARG A 252 -0.73 -8.86 -12.45
C ARG A 252 0.67 -9.38 -12.79
N SER A 253 1.05 -9.39 -14.05
CA SER A 253 2.28 -10.06 -14.50
C SER A 253 3.28 -9.11 -15.13
N THR A 254 4.49 -9.62 -15.34
CA THR A 254 5.51 -9.01 -16.21
C THR A 254 5.04 -9.00 -17.67
N SER A 255 5.83 -8.36 -18.54
CA SER A 255 5.56 -8.32 -19.99
C SER A 255 5.52 -9.70 -20.68
N THR A 256 6.06 -10.74 -20.03
CA THR A 256 6.05 -12.13 -20.51
C THR A 256 4.99 -13.00 -19.83
N GLY A 257 4.11 -12.43 -19.00
CA GLY A 257 3.02 -13.16 -18.32
C GLY A 257 3.41 -13.81 -16.99
N VAL A 258 4.67 -13.69 -16.56
CA VAL A 258 5.10 -14.26 -15.27
C VAL A 258 4.60 -13.38 -14.12
N ASN A 259 3.87 -13.99 -13.19
CA ASN A 259 3.63 -13.39 -11.88
C ASN A 259 4.89 -13.56 -11.02
N ILE A 260 5.54 -12.45 -10.67
CA ILE A 260 6.80 -12.41 -9.92
C ILE A 260 6.63 -12.39 -8.39
N GLU A 261 5.39 -12.30 -7.91
CA GLU A 261 5.09 -12.43 -6.48
C GLU A 261 5.15 -13.89 -6.00
N ILE A 262 4.98 -14.81 -6.94
CA ILE A 262 5.08 -16.24 -6.69
C ILE A 262 6.40 -16.76 -7.25
N ASN A 263 6.79 -17.97 -6.84
CA ASN A 263 7.99 -18.69 -7.29
C ASN A 263 9.31 -18.23 -6.66
N TRP A 264 9.26 -17.63 -5.47
CA TRP A 264 10.47 -17.31 -4.71
C TRP A 264 11.27 -18.56 -4.26
N ASP A 265 10.65 -19.73 -4.21
CA ASP A 265 11.28 -21.02 -3.91
C ASP A 265 11.73 -21.83 -5.13
N ARG A 266 11.58 -21.28 -6.35
CA ARG A 266 12.03 -21.94 -7.58
C ARG A 266 13.54 -21.78 -7.79
N PRO A 267 14.17 -22.69 -8.55
CA PRO A 267 15.56 -22.55 -8.95
C PRO A 267 15.78 -21.26 -9.78
N ASP A 268 17.01 -20.77 -9.79
CA ASP A 268 17.36 -19.53 -10.49
C ASP A 268 17.08 -19.59 -12.00
N SER A 269 17.11 -20.77 -12.62
CA SER A 269 16.75 -20.95 -14.03
C SER A 269 15.30 -20.56 -14.36
N LEU A 270 14.41 -20.58 -13.36
CA LEU A 270 12.99 -20.22 -13.47
C LEU A 270 12.67 -18.91 -12.73
N THR A 271 13.67 -18.24 -12.14
CA THR A 271 13.47 -16.97 -11.45
C THR A 271 13.68 -15.82 -12.42
N MET A 272 12.70 -14.92 -12.48
CA MET A 272 12.74 -13.72 -13.30
C MET A 272 13.84 -12.76 -12.85
N PRO A 273 14.44 -11.95 -13.77
CA PRO A 273 15.54 -11.05 -13.42
C PRO A 273 15.16 -10.04 -12.33
N GLU A 274 13.90 -9.61 -12.27
CA GLU A 274 13.36 -8.74 -11.24
C GLU A 274 13.50 -9.36 -9.84
N VAL A 275 13.10 -10.62 -9.70
CA VAL A 275 13.18 -11.36 -8.43
C VAL A 275 14.62 -11.74 -8.08
N LYS A 276 15.45 -12.07 -9.08
CA LYS A 276 16.89 -12.33 -8.88
C LYS A 276 17.61 -11.12 -8.28
N ALA A 277 17.33 -9.92 -8.79
CA ALA A 277 17.91 -8.69 -8.28
C ALA A 277 17.57 -8.48 -6.80
N LEU A 278 16.30 -8.68 -6.42
CA LEU A 278 15.88 -8.59 -5.02
C LEU A 278 16.55 -9.64 -4.15
N LYS A 279 16.51 -10.92 -4.55
CA LYS A 279 17.14 -12.02 -3.78
C LYS A 279 18.63 -11.77 -3.54
N ALA A 280 19.38 -11.43 -4.59
CA ALA A 280 20.81 -11.15 -4.49
C ALA A 280 21.09 -9.97 -3.55
N LYS A 281 20.30 -8.89 -3.64
CA LYS A 281 20.44 -7.73 -2.76
C LYS A 281 20.07 -8.06 -1.32
N MET A 282 18.98 -8.79 -1.09
CA MET A 282 18.57 -9.24 0.24
C MET A 282 19.64 -10.15 0.87
N GLU A 283 20.20 -11.11 0.12
CA GLU A 283 21.28 -12.00 0.59
C GLU A 283 22.54 -11.21 0.95
N GLN A 284 22.95 -10.26 0.10
CA GLN A 284 24.05 -9.34 0.41
C GLN A 284 23.77 -8.58 1.71
N LEU A 285 22.61 -7.96 1.82
CA LEU A 285 22.21 -7.14 2.96
C LEU A 285 21.84 -7.96 4.20
N THR A 286 21.84 -9.29 4.15
CA THR A 286 21.57 -10.12 5.34
C THR A 286 22.75 -11.02 5.69
N SER A 287 23.89 -10.82 5.02
CA SER A 287 25.13 -11.58 5.25
C SER A 287 25.72 -11.40 6.65
N ASP A 288 25.54 -10.22 7.27
CA ASP A 288 26.00 -9.90 8.62
C ASP A 288 24.93 -10.18 9.68
N ARG A 289 23.69 -9.79 9.40
CA ARG A 289 22.53 -9.98 10.29
C ARG A 289 21.21 -9.88 9.51
N PRO A 290 20.14 -10.55 9.99
CA PRO A 290 18.81 -10.45 9.38
C PRO A 290 18.26 -9.03 9.38
N PHE A 291 17.23 -8.81 8.54
CA PHE A 291 16.35 -7.65 8.68
C PHE A 291 15.53 -7.77 9.96
N ASP A 292 15.24 -6.65 10.62
CA ASP A 292 14.29 -6.62 11.74
C ASP A 292 12.84 -6.69 11.20
N LEU A 293 12.58 -6.05 10.05
CA LEU A 293 11.28 -5.98 9.40
C LEU A 293 11.41 -6.05 7.88
N LEU A 294 10.55 -6.83 7.23
CA LEU A 294 10.31 -6.81 5.79
C LEU A 294 8.82 -6.54 5.52
N LEU A 295 8.55 -5.46 4.78
CA LEU A 295 7.21 -5.13 4.28
C LEU A 295 7.14 -5.37 2.76
N ASN A 296 6.17 -6.17 2.34
CA ASN A 296 5.84 -6.42 0.94
C ASN A 296 4.50 -5.73 0.62
N MET A 297 4.55 -4.68 -0.19
CA MET A 297 3.47 -3.71 -0.38
C MET A 297 2.62 -4.04 -1.62
N HIS A 298 1.34 -4.31 -1.41
CA HIS A 298 0.35 -4.74 -2.41
C HIS A 298 -0.97 -3.96 -2.33
N SER A 299 -1.86 -4.22 -3.29
CA SER A 299 -3.26 -3.81 -3.23
C SER A 299 -4.22 -4.91 -3.63
N GLN A 300 -5.36 -4.97 -2.93
CA GLN A 300 -6.40 -5.98 -3.14
C GLN A 300 -7.74 -5.38 -3.51
N ILE A 301 -8.56 -6.21 -4.16
CA ILE A 301 -9.95 -5.87 -4.49
C ILE A 301 -10.87 -5.89 -3.27
N ALA A 302 -10.47 -6.54 -2.17
CA ALA A 302 -11.20 -6.45 -0.91
C ALA A 302 -11.25 -4.99 -0.45
N ASN A 303 -12.35 -4.59 0.18
CA ASN A 303 -12.57 -3.20 0.55
C ASN A 303 -12.05 -2.91 1.96
N SER A 304 -10.84 -3.38 2.25
CA SER A 304 -10.18 -3.19 3.53
C SER A 304 -8.66 -3.15 3.38
N VAL A 305 -8.01 -2.49 4.34
CA VAL A 305 -6.58 -2.68 4.58
C VAL A 305 -6.37 -4.05 5.20
N THR A 306 -5.32 -4.77 4.81
CA THR A 306 -5.06 -6.11 5.33
C THR A 306 -3.56 -6.35 5.47
N TYR A 307 -3.15 -6.96 6.58
CA TYR A 307 -1.91 -7.72 6.63
C TYR A 307 -2.27 -9.20 6.43
N TRP A 308 -1.47 -9.90 5.64
CA TRP A 308 -1.54 -11.36 5.56
C TRP A 308 -0.74 -11.97 6.70
N ILE A 309 -1.42 -12.21 7.83
CA ILE A 309 -0.81 -12.73 9.04
C ILE A 309 -0.58 -14.24 8.90
N HIS A 310 0.66 -14.67 9.05
CA HIS A 310 1.02 -16.08 9.01
C HIS A 310 0.73 -16.78 10.34
N THR A 311 -0.01 -17.88 10.28
CA THR A 311 -0.46 -18.60 11.48
C THR A 311 0.69 -19.27 12.23
N ALA A 312 0.51 -19.49 13.53
CA ALA A 312 1.47 -20.23 14.36
C ALA A 312 1.62 -21.71 13.94
N LYS A 313 0.69 -22.25 13.15
CA LYS A 313 0.72 -23.64 12.64
C LYS A 313 1.93 -23.91 11.76
N THR A 314 2.33 -22.94 10.94
CA THR A 314 3.46 -23.05 10.01
C THR A 314 4.62 -22.10 10.35
N THR A 315 4.42 -21.25 11.36
CA THR A 315 5.45 -20.39 11.95
C THR A 315 5.72 -20.76 13.41
N ASN A 316 5.50 -19.83 14.35
CA ASN A 316 5.45 -20.07 15.79
C ASN A 316 4.60 -18.97 16.48
N GLU A 317 4.24 -19.17 17.76
CA GLU A 317 3.38 -18.22 18.47
C GLU A 317 4.01 -16.83 18.64
N SER A 318 5.33 -16.75 18.81
CA SER A 318 6.06 -15.47 18.92
C SER A 318 5.96 -14.66 17.63
N PHE A 319 6.05 -15.32 16.48
CA PHE A 319 5.92 -14.71 15.17
C PHE A 319 4.49 -14.23 14.92
N LEU A 320 3.47 -15.04 15.23
CA LEU A 320 2.07 -14.64 15.18
C LEU A 320 1.83 -13.38 16.04
N ARG A 321 2.32 -13.38 17.29
CA ARG A 321 2.22 -12.22 18.19
C ARG A 321 2.88 -10.97 17.62
N LYS A 322 4.10 -11.08 17.08
CA LYS A 322 4.83 -9.94 16.48
C LYS A 322 4.09 -9.36 15.27
N GLN A 323 3.50 -10.20 14.43
CA GLN A 323 2.68 -9.77 13.28
C GLN A 323 1.42 -9.04 13.76
N LEU A 324 0.72 -9.59 14.75
CA LEU A 324 -0.47 -8.97 15.35
C LEU A 324 -0.14 -7.66 16.06
N LEU A 325 1.04 -7.54 16.66
CA LEU A 325 1.51 -6.28 17.24
C LEU A 325 1.67 -5.21 16.17
N LEU A 326 2.45 -5.47 15.11
CA LEU A 326 2.66 -4.52 14.02
C LEU A 326 1.34 -4.11 13.36
N SER A 327 0.46 -5.09 13.10
CA SER A 327 -0.82 -4.82 12.46
C SER A 327 -1.74 -4.01 13.36
N SER A 328 -1.79 -4.30 14.65
CA SER A 328 -2.57 -3.53 15.65
C SER A 328 -2.05 -2.12 15.84
N LEU A 329 -0.73 -1.91 15.77
CA LEU A 329 -0.13 -0.58 15.77
C LEU A 329 -0.53 0.22 14.52
N THR A 330 -0.56 -0.44 13.36
CA THR A 330 -0.99 0.18 12.08
C THR A 330 -2.46 0.58 12.09
N MET A 331 -3.30 -0.08 12.90
CA MET A 331 -4.71 0.30 13.03
C MET A 331 -4.89 1.69 13.65
N GLY A 332 -3.92 2.16 14.46
CA GLY A 332 -3.98 3.47 15.11
C GLY A 332 -5.30 3.68 15.88
N GLU A 333 -6.07 4.67 15.45
CA GLU A 333 -7.38 4.99 16.01
C GLU A 333 -8.53 4.13 15.49
N ARG A 334 -8.24 3.18 14.59
CA ARG A 334 -9.18 2.23 13.94
C ARG A 334 -10.14 2.89 12.95
N ARG A 335 -9.70 4.00 12.35
CA ARG A 335 -10.45 4.75 11.33
C ARG A 335 -10.47 4.03 9.98
N LEU A 336 -9.30 3.67 9.46
CA LEU A 336 -9.14 3.07 8.13
C LEU A 336 -8.94 1.54 8.16
N TYR A 337 -8.46 1.02 9.29
CA TYR A 337 -8.08 -0.36 9.45
C TYR A 337 -8.50 -0.92 10.80
N LYS A 338 -9.15 -2.09 10.78
CA LYS A 338 -9.78 -2.71 11.95
C LYS A 338 -9.34 -4.16 12.16
N PRO A 339 -9.53 -4.73 13.36
CA PRO A 339 -9.19 -6.13 13.65
C PRO A 339 -9.79 -7.14 12.68
N GLU A 340 -11.05 -7.00 12.31
CA GLU A 340 -11.75 -7.91 11.41
C GLU A 340 -11.29 -7.83 9.95
N ASN A 341 -10.38 -6.89 9.62
CA ASN A 341 -9.84 -6.74 8.27
C ASN A 341 -8.56 -7.55 8.02
N GLN A 342 -8.02 -8.20 9.06
CA GLN A 342 -6.89 -9.11 8.90
C GLN A 342 -7.24 -10.31 8.04
N SER A 343 -6.22 -10.91 7.42
CA SER A 343 -6.33 -12.22 6.80
C SER A 343 -5.24 -13.13 7.34
N PHE A 344 -5.57 -14.42 7.50
CA PHE A 344 -4.68 -15.41 8.08
C PHE A 344 -4.32 -16.47 7.05
N SER A 345 -3.05 -16.87 7.01
CA SER A 345 -2.56 -17.85 6.04
C SER A 345 -1.45 -18.72 6.61
N ASP A 346 -1.25 -19.91 6.05
CA ASP A 346 -0.03 -20.66 6.28
C ASP A 346 1.12 -20.02 5.48
N VAL A 347 2.32 -19.93 6.07
CA VAL A 347 3.48 -19.35 5.37
C VAL A 347 3.91 -20.25 4.21
N GLY A 348 4.02 -19.67 3.01
CA GLY A 348 4.41 -20.39 1.79
C GLY A 348 5.74 -19.89 1.25
N SER A 349 6.72 -20.79 1.08
CA SER A 349 8.06 -20.48 0.54
C SER A 349 8.04 -19.87 -0.87
N ARG A 350 6.95 -20.09 -1.60
CA ARG A 350 6.73 -19.51 -2.93
C ARG A 350 6.59 -17.99 -2.94
N TYR A 351 6.32 -17.36 -1.79
CA TYR A 351 6.22 -15.91 -1.61
C TYR A 351 7.47 -15.35 -0.92
N ALA A 352 7.69 -14.04 -1.02
CA ALA A 352 8.89 -13.38 -0.46
C ALA A 352 9.02 -13.60 1.06
N GLU A 353 7.90 -13.53 1.78
CA GLU A 353 7.83 -13.70 3.24
C GLU A 353 8.22 -15.11 3.65
N GLY A 354 7.73 -16.13 2.93
CA GLY A 354 8.10 -17.52 3.20
C GLY A 354 9.56 -17.83 2.84
N TRP A 355 10.08 -17.22 1.78
CA TRP A 355 11.49 -17.33 1.41
C TRP A 355 12.42 -16.73 2.47
N ILE A 356 12.03 -15.61 3.08
CA ILE A 356 12.72 -15.00 4.23
C ILE A 356 12.54 -15.83 5.51
N TRP A 357 11.32 -16.30 5.80
CA TRP A 357 11.04 -17.16 6.96
C TRP A 357 11.91 -18.41 6.97
N ASN A 358 12.14 -19.03 5.81
CA ASN A 358 13.01 -20.20 5.71
C ASN A 358 14.48 -19.92 6.07
N ARG A 359 14.94 -18.67 5.93
CA ARG A 359 16.32 -18.25 6.24
C ARG A 359 16.47 -17.77 7.68
N PHE A 360 15.54 -16.94 8.15
CA PHE A 360 15.72 -16.17 9.40
C PHE A 360 14.67 -16.46 10.48
N LYS A 361 13.64 -17.25 10.17
CA LYS A 361 12.54 -17.55 11.11
C LYS A 361 12.00 -16.27 11.73
N ASP A 362 11.79 -16.26 13.05
CA ASP A 362 11.23 -15.14 13.80
C ASP A 362 12.24 -14.01 14.12
N SER A 363 13.46 -14.10 13.58
CA SER A 363 14.46 -13.03 13.64
C SER A 363 14.18 -11.91 12.62
N THR A 364 13.39 -12.18 11.58
CA THR A 364 12.87 -11.16 10.66
C THR A 364 11.35 -11.23 10.64
N LEU A 365 10.68 -10.12 10.97
CA LEU A 365 9.24 -10.00 10.73
C LEU A 365 9.00 -9.73 9.24
N ALA A 366 8.68 -10.76 8.45
CA ALA A 366 8.33 -10.60 7.04
C ALA A 366 6.81 -10.74 6.85
N ILE A 367 6.19 -9.73 6.24
CA ILE A 367 4.73 -9.70 6.10
C ILE A 367 4.27 -8.91 4.87
N THR A 368 3.18 -9.37 4.24
CA THR A 368 2.49 -8.63 3.18
C THR A 368 1.51 -7.63 3.76
N PHE A 369 1.50 -6.42 3.21
CA PHE A 369 0.54 -5.36 3.51
C PHE A 369 -0.25 -4.98 2.25
N GLU A 370 -1.56 -4.95 2.35
CA GLU A 370 -2.48 -4.76 1.23
C GLU A 370 -3.39 -3.55 1.45
N THR A 371 -3.35 -2.63 0.49
CA THR A 371 -4.23 -1.45 0.42
C THR A 371 -5.49 -1.75 -0.42
N PRO A 372 -6.67 -1.20 -0.08
CA PRO A 372 -7.86 -1.37 -0.92
C PRO A 372 -7.88 -0.42 -2.13
N TYR A 373 -8.67 -0.74 -3.16
CA TYR A 373 -8.93 0.18 -4.30
C TYR A 373 -10.14 1.10 -4.11
N THR A 374 -11.13 0.67 -3.31
CA THR A 374 -12.48 1.27 -3.35
C THR A 374 -12.78 2.12 -2.12
N PHE A 375 -12.98 1.47 -0.97
CA PHE A 375 -13.27 2.07 0.32
C PHE A 375 -12.66 1.21 1.44
N TYR A 376 -12.66 1.75 2.65
CA TYR A 376 -12.06 1.12 3.83
C TYR A 376 -13.07 0.33 4.67
N ALA A 377 -12.55 -0.58 5.50
CA ALA A 377 -13.29 -1.33 6.52
C ALA A 377 -14.60 -1.98 6.04
N ASN A 378 -14.68 -2.39 4.77
CA ASN A 378 -15.87 -2.93 4.12
C ASN A 378 -17.12 -2.04 4.24
N ASN A 379 -16.93 -0.73 4.42
CA ASN A 379 -18.01 0.24 4.62
C ASN A 379 -18.17 1.18 3.41
N PRO A 380 -19.10 0.92 2.47
CA PRO A 380 -19.30 1.77 1.29
C PRO A 380 -19.84 3.17 1.61
N ALA A 381 -20.42 3.37 2.81
CA ALA A 381 -20.87 4.68 3.30
C ALA A 381 -19.76 5.46 4.05
N GLY A 382 -18.61 4.80 4.30
CA GLY A 382 -17.45 5.40 4.95
C GLY A 382 -16.50 6.07 3.97
N GLU A 383 -15.22 6.05 4.31
CA GLU A 383 -14.18 6.67 3.51
C GLU A 383 -13.83 5.86 2.27
N TRP A 384 -13.77 6.56 1.13
CA TRP A 384 -13.35 6.00 -0.15
C TRP A 384 -11.88 6.27 -0.36
N VAL A 385 -11.16 5.29 -0.91
CA VAL A 385 -9.71 5.37 -1.11
C VAL A 385 -9.38 6.55 -2.03
N SER A 386 -8.47 7.39 -1.55
CA SER A 386 -7.89 8.53 -2.25
C SER A 386 -6.40 8.64 -1.90
N PRO A 387 -5.60 9.41 -2.65
CA PRO A 387 -4.20 9.65 -2.29
C PRO A 387 -4.04 10.24 -0.87
N GLU A 388 -4.98 11.08 -0.43
CA GLU A 388 -4.92 11.75 0.87
C GLU A 388 -5.07 10.76 2.03
N ASN A 389 -6.08 9.89 2.02
CA ASN A 389 -6.24 8.92 3.10
C ASN A 389 -5.29 7.72 2.98
N LEU A 390 -4.71 7.45 1.80
CA LEU A 390 -3.54 6.58 1.67
C LEU A 390 -2.30 7.20 2.34
N ALA A 391 -2.12 8.53 2.27
CA ALA A 391 -1.06 9.23 2.99
C ALA A 391 -1.28 9.23 4.51
N ASP A 392 -2.53 9.34 4.98
CA ASP A 392 -2.85 9.14 6.40
C ASP A 392 -2.51 7.72 6.85
N LEU A 393 -2.89 6.70 6.08
CA LEU A 393 -2.54 5.31 6.36
C LEU A 393 -1.02 5.06 6.30
N ALA A 394 -0.30 5.78 5.44
CA ALA A 394 1.15 5.75 5.38
C ALA A 394 1.79 6.33 6.66
N LYS A 395 1.19 7.39 7.23
CA LYS A 395 1.58 7.93 8.53
C LYS A 395 1.30 6.92 9.66
N ASP A 396 0.16 6.25 9.65
CA ASP A 396 -0.14 5.18 10.62
C ASP A 396 0.87 4.02 10.49
N SER A 397 1.23 3.64 9.26
CA SER A 397 2.25 2.61 8.99
C SER A 397 3.64 3.03 9.46
N PHE A 398 4.02 4.29 9.24
CA PHE A 398 5.28 4.87 9.74
C PHE A 398 5.36 4.78 11.27
N TYR A 399 4.31 5.21 11.98
CA TYR A 399 4.29 5.15 13.44
C TYR A 399 4.18 3.73 13.98
N ALA A 400 3.55 2.82 13.24
CA ALA A 400 3.56 1.40 13.57
C ALA A 400 4.98 0.80 13.52
N VAL A 401 5.76 1.12 12.48
CA VAL A 401 7.17 0.71 12.39
C VAL A 401 8.02 1.39 13.48
N TYR A 402 7.81 2.68 13.72
CA TYR A 402 8.49 3.44 14.78
C TYR A 402 8.31 2.76 16.15
N ASP A 403 7.06 2.43 16.47
CA ASP A 403 6.71 1.78 17.72
C ASP A 403 7.23 0.35 17.77
N TYR A 404 6.99 -0.44 16.72
CA TYR A 404 7.42 -1.83 16.65
C TYR A 404 8.93 -1.99 16.89
N LEU A 405 9.73 -1.08 16.30
CA LEU A 405 11.18 -1.05 16.47
C LEU A 405 11.64 -0.38 17.79
N LYS A 406 10.70 0.16 18.57
CA LYS A 406 10.90 0.86 19.85
C LYS A 406 11.85 2.04 19.72
N ILE A 407 11.68 2.84 18.67
CA ILE A 407 12.56 3.99 18.43
C ILE A 407 12.38 5.02 19.56
N ASP A 408 13.49 5.38 20.18
CA ASP A 408 13.51 6.27 21.32
C ASP A 408 13.73 7.74 20.88
N GLY A 409 12.66 8.36 20.40
CA GLY A 409 12.70 9.77 19.97
C GLY A 409 12.46 10.76 21.10
N GLU A 410 12.37 12.05 20.74
CA GLU A 410 12.18 13.12 21.74
C GLU A 410 10.72 13.42 22.05
N LYS A 411 9.83 13.22 21.06
CA LYS A 411 8.41 13.54 21.18
C LYS A 411 7.57 12.31 21.46
N ARG A 412 7.88 11.18 20.83
CA ARG A 412 7.21 9.89 21.01
C ARG A 412 8.17 8.90 21.67
N ILE A 413 7.91 8.56 22.93
CA ILE A 413 8.83 7.83 23.81
C ILE A 413 8.13 6.63 24.38
N ILE A 414 8.75 5.46 24.29
CA ILE A 414 8.21 4.22 24.84
C ILE A 414 9.09 3.76 26.00
N ILE A 415 8.46 3.43 27.12
CA ILE A 415 9.15 3.04 28.36
C ILE A 415 8.60 1.71 28.83
N GLU A 416 9.47 0.72 28.90
CA GLU A 416 9.18 -0.59 29.48
C GLU A 416 9.11 -0.53 31.02
N PRO A 417 8.26 -1.35 31.66
CA PRO A 417 8.25 -1.47 33.11
C PRO A 417 9.56 -2.08 33.64
N LYS A 418 10.00 -1.64 34.83
CA LYS A 418 11.22 -2.12 35.51
C LYS A 418 10.94 -2.65 36.91
N ASP A 419 11.88 -3.44 37.43
CA ASP A 419 11.91 -4.00 38.79
C ASP A 419 10.68 -4.86 39.13
N LEU A 420 10.14 -5.60 38.14
CA LEU A 420 8.87 -6.33 38.24
C LEU A 420 8.89 -7.45 39.30
N LEU A 421 9.85 -8.38 39.21
CA LEU A 421 9.95 -9.54 40.12
C LEU A 421 10.00 -9.13 41.60
N LYS A 422 10.74 -8.05 41.92
CA LYS A 422 10.89 -7.53 43.30
C LYS A 422 9.60 -6.93 43.86
N ARG A 423 8.52 -6.82 43.06
CA ARG A 423 7.32 -6.06 43.39
C ARG A 423 6.03 -6.87 43.25
N GLY A 424 6.12 -8.19 43.19
CA GLY A 424 4.96 -9.09 43.13
C GLY A 424 4.33 -9.17 41.74
N TRP A 425 5.14 -9.02 40.69
CA TRP A 425 4.75 -9.25 39.31
C TRP A 425 5.38 -10.55 38.79
N SER A 426 4.63 -11.28 37.97
CA SER A 426 5.08 -12.43 37.21
C SER A 426 5.20 -12.03 35.74
N THR A 427 6.33 -12.35 35.10
CA THR A 427 6.53 -12.08 33.67
C THR A 427 5.52 -12.88 32.84
N ILE A 428 4.95 -12.26 31.82
CA ILE A 428 4.10 -12.93 30.83
C ILE A 428 5.02 -13.50 29.75
N GLU A 429 5.19 -14.82 29.74
CA GLU A 429 5.97 -15.54 28.73
C GLU A 429 5.08 -16.16 27.63
N ASP A 430 3.77 -16.21 27.87
CA ASP A 430 2.78 -16.76 26.94
C ASP A 430 2.55 -15.81 25.75
N ASN A 431 2.76 -16.32 24.53
CA ASN A 431 2.54 -15.56 23.29
C ASN A 431 1.06 -15.43 22.89
N LYS A 432 0.12 -15.92 23.70
CA LYS A 432 -1.33 -15.74 23.52
C LYS A 432 -1.82 -14.33 23.84
N LEU A 433 -0.98 -13.45 24.38
CA LEU A 433 -1.27 -12.02 24.50
C LEU A 433 -0.39 -11.20 23.56
N VAL A 434 -0.97 -10.19 22.91
CA VAL A 434 -0.20 -9.23 22.11
C VAL A 434 0.34 -8.16 23.03
N TYR A 435 1.57 -8.33 23.47
CA TYR A 435 2.32 -7.35 24.25
C TYR A 435 3.44 -6.71 23.41
N PHE A 436 3.79 -5.48 23.76
CA PHE A 436 4.82 -4.66 23.13
C PHE A 436 6.23 -5.13 23.54
N GLY A 437 6.35 -5.47 24.82
CA GLY A 437 7.60 -5.58 25.54
C GLY A 437 8.33 -6.91 25.51
N GLU A 438 9.50 -6.91 26.15
CA GLU A 438 10.05 -8.12 26.77
C GLU A 438 9.63 -8.21 28.24
N ASN A 439 9.10 -7.13 28.81
CA ASN A 439 8.81 -6.99 30.24
C ASN A 439 7.30 -6.91 30.54
N ALA A 440 6.45 -7.43 29.66
CA ALA A 440 5.03 -7.56 29.98
C ALA A 440 4.88 -8.49 31.20
N ALA A 441 4.01 -8.12 32.13
CA ALA A 441 3.87 -8.85 33.38
C ALA A 441 2.47 -8.72 33.97
N GLU A 442 2.11 -9.70 34.79
CA GLU A 442 0.83 -9.75 35.48
C GLU A 442 0.98 -9.80 37.01
N SER A 443 -0.04 -9.32 37.71
CA SER A 443 -0.12 -9.43 39.16
C SER A 443 -1.57 -9.52 39.62
N SER A 444 -1.87 -10.55 40.41
CA SER A 444 -3.15 -10.68 41.12
C SER A 444 -3.24 -9.76 42.34
N ASN A 445 -2.14 -9.14 42.77
CA ASN A 445 -2.13 -8.18 43.87
C ASN A 445 -2.39 -6.76 43.33
N PRO A 446 -3.59 -6.18 43.54
CA PRO A 446 -3.92 -4.85 43.01
C PRO A 446 -3.03 -3.73 43.57
N ARG A 447 -2.31 -3.97 44.68
CA ARG A 447 -1.37 -3.03 45.31
C ARG A 447 0.08 -3.20 44.83
N ALA A 448 0.38 -4.22 44.02
CA ALA A 448 1.70 -4.40 43.43
C ALA A 448 2.11 -3.12 42.69
N LYS A 449 3.33 -2.65 42.93
CA LYS A 449 3.83 -1.37 42.39
C LYS A 449 4.61 -1.65 41.11
N VAL A 450 4.50 -0.79 40.12
CA VAL A 450 5.36 -0.81 38.92
C VAL A 450 6.05 0.54 38.77
N LYS A 451 7.19 0.55 38.10
CA LYS A 451 8.01 1.74 37.88
C LYS A 451 8.44 1.80 36.42
N PHE A 452 8.29 2.98 35.85
CA PHE A 452 8.76 3.34 34.53
C PHE A 452 9.80 4.45 34.70
N GLU A 453 10.95 4.29 34.06
CA GLU A 453 12.07 5.21 34.25
C GLU A 453 12.81 5.45 32.94
N LYS A 454 13.05 6.74 32.65
CA LYS A 454 13.93 7.19 31.57
C LYS A 454 15.02 8.10 32.17
N ALA A 455 16.26 7.87 31.76
CA ALA A 455 17.42 8.58 32.31
C ALA A 455 17.34 10.10 32.08
N PHE A 456 16.80 10.51 30.94
CA PHE A 456 16.60 11.91 30.58
C PHE A 456 15.29 12.09 29.82
N LEU A 457 14.47 13.03 30.26
CA LEU A 457 13.25 13.49 29.61
C LEU A 457 13.25 15.03 29.68
N LYS A 458 12.99 15.69 28.54
CA LYS A 458 12.89 17.15 28.49
C LYS A 458 11.67 17.62 29.29
N LYS A 459 11.76 18.82 29.86
CA LYS A 459 10.62 19.53 30.45
C LYS A 459 9.47 19.60 29.44
N GLY A 460 8.26 19.38 29.93
CA GLY A 460 7.06 19.44 29.12
C GLY A 460 5.90 18.66 29.73
N GLU A 461 4.75 18.83 29.08
CA GLU A 461 3.55 18.04 29.29
C GLU A 461 3.52 16.90 28.26
N TYR A 462 3.19 15.70 28.72
CA TYR A 462 3.16 14.50 27.88
C TYR A 462 1.84 13.79 28.05
N ALA A 463 1.14 13.54 26.94
CA ALA A 463 0.04 12.60 26.92
C ALA A 463 0.59 11.20 27.24
N LEU A 464 0.02 10.56 28.26
CA LEU A 464 0.44 9.25 28.75
C LEU A 464 -0.53 8.18 28.24
N TYR A 465 0.03 7.18 27.58
CA TYR A 465 -0.68 6.01 27.07
C TYR A 465 -0.15 4.74 27.72
N ALA A 466 -1.02 3.76 27.93
CA ALA A 466 -0.63 2.40 28.26
C ALA A 466 -1.06 1.46 27.13
N TRP A 467 -0.24 0.44 26.86
CA TRP A 467 -0.62 -0.61 25.94
C TRP A 467 -1.62 -1.53 26.63
N LYS A 468 -2.82 -1.66 26.06
CA LYS A 468 -3.84 -2.59 26.55
C LYS A 468 -3.73 -3.89 25.77
N ALA A 469 -2.98 -4.85 26.31
CA ALA A 469 -2.81 -6.17 25.69
C ALA A 469 -4.14 -6.93 25.62
N GLY A 470 -4.35 -7.63 24.51
CA GLY A 470 -5.45 -8.53 24.24
C GLY A 470 -4.94 -9.82 23.62
N PRO A 471 -5.85 -10.71 23.19
CA PRO A 471 -5.46 -12.02 22.70
C PRO A 471 -4.71 -11.93 21.37
N ALA A 472 -3.74 -12.83 21.21
CA ALA A 472 -3.02 -13.08 19.97
C ALA A 472 -3.76 -14.15 19.15
N SER A 473 -4.93 -13.77 18.62
CA SER A 473 -5.86 -14.65 17.91
C SER A 473 -6.36 -14.02 16.62
N GLU A 474 -7.02 -14.82 15.79
CA GLU A 474 -7.57 -14.36 14.51
C GLU A 474 -8.63 -13.27 14.65
N THR A 475 -9.34 -13.28 15.77
CA THR A 475 -10.31 -12.27 16.15
C THR A 475 -9.99 -11.74 17.53
N PHE A 476 -10.14 -10.43 17.73
CA PHE A 476 -9.98 -9.79 19.03
C PHE A 476 -10.83 -8.51 19.14
N PRO A 477 -11.26 -8.12 20.35
CA PRO A 477 -12.10 -6.94 20.57
C PRO A 477 -11.51 -5.61 20.08
N GLU A 478 -12.38 -4.63 19.79
CA GLU A 478 -11.94 -3.31 19.30
C GLU A 478 -11.19 -2.47 20.37
N ASP A 479 -11.28 -2.84 21.64
CA ASP A 479 -10.77 -2.07 22.77
C ASP A 479 -9.47 -2.64 23.36
N VAL A 480 -8.87 -3.66 22.76
CA VAL A 480 -7.59 -4.31 23.15
C VAL A 480 -6.61 -4.35 21.98
N ASN A 481 -5.34 -4.66 22.23
CA ASN A 481 -4.24 -4.54 21.27
C ASN A 481 -4.13 -3.10 20.73
N ARG A 482 -4.04 -2.12 21.64
CA ARG A 482 -3.90 -0.70 21.27
C ARG A 482 -3.29 0.12 22.39
N TRP A 483 -2.74 1.27 22.01
CA TRP A 483 -2.48 2.36 22.92
C TRP A 483 -3.79 2.98 23.42
N VAL A 484 -3.91 3.13 24.73
CA VAL A 484 -5.04 3.79 25.40
C VAL A 484 -4.49 4.95 26.22
N ARG A 485 -5.01 6.17 25.99
CA ARG A 485 -4.63 7.33 26.81
C ARG A 485 -5.14 7.12 28.23
N ILE A 486 -4.24 7.15 29.20
CA ILE A 486 -4.54 6.95 30.63
C ILE A 486 -4.34 8.22 31.46
N GLY A 487 -3.84 9.29 30.85
CA GLY A 487 -3.74 10.60 31.48
C GLY A 487 -2.65 11.46 30.88
N THR A 488 -2.05 12.27 31.73
CA THR A 488 -0.98 13.21 31.39
C THR A 488 0.14 13.09 32.42
N ALA A 489 1.40 13.10 31.95
CA ALA A 489 2.59 13.18 32.79
C ALA A 489 3.29 14.54 32.59
N VAL A 490 3.56 15.25 33.68
CA VAL A 490 4.23 16.56 33.64
C VAL A 490 5.67 16.40 34.13
N GLN A 491 6.63 16.62 33.23
CA GLN A 491 8.05 16.70 33.57
C GLN A 491 8.40 18.18 33.86
N LYS A 492 8.56 18.52 35.14
CA LYS A 492 8.75 19.93 35.57
C LYS A 492 10.10 20.54 35.19
N ARG A 493 11.13 19.71 34.99
CA ARG A 493 12.51 20.11 34.65
C ARG A 493 13.18 19.04 33.80
N ASP A 494 14.16 19.41 33.00
CA ASP A 494 14.98 18.45 32.28
C ASP A 494 15.66 17.48 33.25
N GLY A 495 15.72 16.20 32.88
CA GLY A 495 16.44 15.18 33.64
C GLY A 495 15.66 13.89 33.80
N LYS A 496 15.99 13.12 34.84
CA LYS A 496 15.42 11.79 35.07
C LYS A 496 13.91 11.83 35.25
N PHE A 497 13.22 11.02 34.46
CA PHE A 497 11.78 10.77 34.58
C PHE A 497 11.54 9.48 35.35
N VAL A 498 10.62 9.53 36.33
CA VAL A 498 10.15 8.35 37.04
C VAL A 498 8.64 8.46 37.19
N TRP A 499 7.93 7.48 36.64
CA TRP A 499 6.50 7.32 36.86
C TRP A 499 6.23 5.98 37.57
N LYS A 500 5.31 6.00 38.52
CA LYS A 500 4.96 4.83 39.34
C LYS A 500 3.46 4.67 39.35
N ALA A 501 3.01 3.44 39.19
CA ALA A 501 1.61 3.07 39.24
C ALA A 501 1.43 1.78 40.07
N ARG A 502 0.17 1.41 40.30
CA ARG A 502 -0.20 0.14 40.93
C ARG A 502 -0.82 -0.80 39.90
N ALA A 503 -0.81 -2.10 40.14
CA ALA A 503 -1.42 -3.08 39.24
C ALA A 503 -2.91 -2.80 38.95
N SER A 504 -3.64 -2.24 39.93
CA SER A 504 -5.04 -1.81 39.74
C SER A 504 -5.23 -0.74 38.66
N HIS A 505 -4.17 -0.02 38.27
CA HIS A 505 -4.23 0.98 37.18
C HIS A 505 -4.24 0.33 35.80
N PHE A 506 -3.86 -0.95 35.70
CA PHE A 506 -3.77 -1.70 34.44
C PHE A 506 -4.61 -2.98 34.46
N ASN A 507 -5.56 -3.10 35.38
CA ASN A 507 -6.37 -4.31 35.56
C ASN A 507 -5.54 -5.58 35.74
N GLY A 508 -4.37 -5.47 36.38
CA GLY A 508 -3.50 -6.61 36.68
C GLY A 508 -2.49 -6.98 35.61
N ILE A 509 -2.54 -6.43 34.39
CA ILE A 509 -1.56 -6.69 33.32
C ILE A 509 -0.84 -5.38 32.99
N VAL A 510 0.47 -5.32 33.17
CA VAL A 510 1.31 -4.17 32.80
C VAL A 510 2.20 -4.51 31.62
N ASP A 511 2.39 -3.52 30.76
CA ASP A 511 3.30 -3.55 29.62
C ASP A 511 3.94 -2.16 29.47
N ALA A 512 4.55 -1.87 28.31
CA ALA A 512 5.09 -0.57 28.00
C ALA A 512 4.05 0.56 28.13
N ILE A 513 4.53 1.74 28.54
CA ILE A 513 3.82 3.01 28.40
C ILE A 513 4.42 3.82 27.26
N MET A 514 3.61 4.71 26.70
CA MET A 514 4.07 5.69 25.73
C MET A 514 3.78 7.11 26.24
N LEU A 515 4.77 7.98 26.06
CA LEU A 515 4.67 9.42 26.29
C LEU A 515 4.71 10.12 24.93
N ILE A 516 3.72 10.98 24.67
CA ILE A 516 3.72 11.87 23.51
C ILE A 516 3.80 13.30 24.03
N LYS A 517 4.89 14.04 23.72
CA LYS A 517 5.05 15.44 24.13
C LYS A 517 3.95 16.28 23.49
N GLU A 518 3.13 16.94 24.30
CA GLU A 518 2.11 17.86 23.83
C GLU A 518 2.80 19.12 23.28
N GLN A 519 2.23 19.72 22.23
CA GLN A 519 2.79 20.95 21.67
C GLN A 519 2.68 22.06 22.73
N GLU A 520 3.76 22.80 22.94
CA GLU A 520 3.72 24.02 23.76
C GLU A 520 2.87 25.04 22.99
N ASN A 521 1.69 25.38 23.53
CA ASN A 521 0.83 26.44 23.00
C ASN A 521 1.55 27.80 22.97
#